data_AF-A0A484FCR6-F1
#
_entry.id   AF-A0A484FCR6-F1
#
_cell.length_a   1.000
_cell.length_b   1.000
_cell.length_c   1.000
_cell.angle_alpha   90.00
_cell.angle_beta   90.00
_cell.angle_gamma   90.00
#
_symmetry.space_group_name_H-M   'P 1'
#
loop_
_entity.id
_entity.type
_entity.pdbx_description
1 polymer ?
#
loop_
_entity_poly.entity_id
_entity_poly.type
_entity_poly.pdbx_seq_one_letter_code
_entity_poly.pdbx_strand_id
1 'polypeptide(L)'
;MTNPLHLQNRKTFHDQFCKHRLACRSSAFTIPTAGQAPIHLQANLLVLPKKYADDFRLLCHRNPVPCPLLAESASPGDFRQLKSYVQSADGRRILAVADNIDLRHDFPRYRVYHNSEHVPVDGVREPTDVAAQWSAGDHVGFLVGCSFSFERALHEAGLTPQHMTHRRNVPMFRTNIPLCPAGVFTGGTYVVSMRPYRMSDVEEVRDITRPFGATHGEPVAWGWDGAERIGIEDVARPDWGDQAVKADGVTVFAHGDEELVPVFWGCGVTPQEAVMKAGLEGTSRHFRPITAAVVVLCVVLCVVVLCVVVLCVVVLCVVVLCVVFVPVALVLPKGLPSANFQASANDPPLHRPNGVELVQQFWAQLGSKSFFARPKKPYAEPT
;
A
#
# COMPACT_ATOMS: atom_id res chain seq x y z
N MET A 1 -27.41 -12.27 22.20
CA MET A 1 -28.13 -11.00 21.98
C MET A 1 -27.08 -9.90 21.86
N THR A 2 -26.87 -9.36 20.68
CA THR A 2 -25.84 -8.35 20.40
C THR A 2 -26.25 -6.98 20.96
N ASN A 3 -25.34 -6.33 21.69
CA ASN A 3 -25.57 -5.08 22.40
C ASN A 3 -25.96 -3.93 21.41
N PRO A 4 -27.12 -3.26 21.58
CA PRO A 4 -27.60 -2.22 20.67
C PRO A 4 -26.64 -1.04 20.44
N LEU A 5 -25.79 -0.74 21.43
CA LEU A 5 -24.79 0.34 21.34
C LEU A 5 -23.68 0.06 20.31
N HIS A 6 -23.33 -1.22 20.08
CA HIS A 6 -22.34 -1.60 19.06
C HIS A 6 -22.88 -1.48 17.63
N LEU A 7 -24.20 -1.61 17.45
CA LEU A 7 -24.88 -1.47 16.16
C LEU A 7 -25.13 0.00 15.79
N GLN A 8 -25.43 0.86 16.78
CA GLN A 8 -25.55 2.30 16.57
C GLN A 8 -24.23 2.93 16.14
N ASN A 9 -23.10 2.57 16.78
CA ASN A 9 -21.78 3.03 16.34
C ASN A 9 -21.42 2.53 14.93
N ARG A 10 -21.74 1.29 14.55
CA ARG A 10 -21.48 0.82 13.17
C ARG A 10 -22.22 1.61 12.09
N LYS A 11 -23.45 2.05 12.35
CA LYS A 11 -24.25 2.83 11.39
C LYS A 11 -23.78 4.28 11.27
N THR A 12 -23.49 4.97 12.37
CA THR A 12 -22.98 6.35 12.36
C THR A 12 -21.59 6.45 11.76
N PHE A 13 -20.76 5.43 11.99
CA PHE A 13 -19.55 5.25 11.23
C PHE A 13 -19.94 5.06 9.74
N HIS A 14 -20.59 3.98 9.31
CA HIS A 14 -20.92 3.72 7.89
C HIS A 14 -21.50 4.94 7.11
N ASP A 15 -22.30 5.79 7.75
CA ASP A 15 -22.86 7.01 7.14
C ASP A 15 -21.84 8.14 6.88
N GLN A 16 -20.70 8.21 7.58
CA GLN A 16 -19.58 9.10 7.22
C GLN A 16 -18.83 8.60 5.96
N PHE A 17 -19.00 7.32 5.58
CA PHE A 17 -18.10 6.60 4.66
C PHE A 17 -18.46 6.87 3.20
N CYS A 18 -19.75 6.96 2.94
CA CYS A 18 -20.30 7.42 1.69
C CYS A 18 -19.95 8.90 1.44
N LYS A 19 -19.71 9.72 2.47
CA LYS A 19 -19.60 11.19 2.28
C LYS A 19 -18.42 11.60 1.40
N HIS A 20 -17.24 11.00 1.54
CA HIS A 20 -16.09 11.39 0.71
C HIS A 20 -16.27 10.97 -0.75
N ARG A 21 -16.63 9.71 -1.01
CA ARG A 21 -16.90 9.22 -2.37
C ARG A 21 -18.09 9.94 -3.01
N LEU A 22 -19.17 10.15 -2.27
CA LEU A 22 -20.32 10.90 -2.76
C LEU A 22 -19.99 12.39 -2.97
N ALA A 23 -19.10 12.98 -2.16
CA ALA A 23 -18.61 14.33 -2.40
C ALA A 23 -17.69 14.41 -3.64
N CYS A 24 -16.87 13.40 -3.91
CA CYS A 24 -16.16 13.28 -5.19
C CYS A 24 -17.17 13.18 -6.34
N ARG A 25 -18.19 12.31 -6.19
CA ARG A 25 -19.25 12.08 -7.19
C ARG A 25 -20.01 13.36 -7.53
N SER A 26 -20.24 14.22 -6.55
CA SER A 26 -20.88 15.53 -6.76
C SER A 26 -19.89 16.64 -7.12
N SER A 27 -18.60 16.32 -7.35
CA SER A 27 -17.50 17.27 -7.54
C SER A 27 -17.32 18.30 -6.40
N ALA A 28 -17.88 18.03 -5.22
CA ALA A 28 -17.72 18.86 -4.02
C ALA A 28 -16.36 18.62 -3.33
N PHE A 29 -15.72 17.47 -3.59
CA PHE A 29 -14.40 17.14 -3.07
C PHE A 29 -13.43 16.84 -4.23
N THR A 30 -12.49 17.73 -4.49
CA THR A 30 -11.54 17.66 -5.63
C THR A 30 -10.08 17.86 -5.23
N ILE A 31 -9.79 17.79 -3.93
CA ILE A 31 -8.47 17.94 -3.32
C ILE A 31 -7.83 16.57 -3.02
N PRO A 32 -6.55 16.50 -2.63
CA PRO A 32 -5.92 15.24 -2.23
C PRO A 32 -6.65 14.50 -1.10
N THR A 33 -6.68 13.17 -1.18
CA THR A 33 -7.40 12.30 -0.23
C THR A 33 -6.53 11.82 0.94
N ALA A 34 -5.26 12.20 1.00
CA ALA A 34 -4.36 11.90 2.10
C ALA A 34 -4.94 12.43 3.42
N GLY A 35 -4.98 11.57 4.44
CA GLY A 35 -5.48 11.91 5.78
C GLY A 35 -7.00 12.10 5.90
N GLN A 36 -7.78 11.96 4.83
CA GLN A 36 -9.24 12.23 4.85
C GLN A 36 -10.08 11.08 5.42
N ALA A 37 -9.56 9.84 5.39
CA ALA A 37 -10.28 8.67 5.86
C ALA A 37 -9.37 7.72 6.64
N PRO A 38 -8.99 8.11 7.88
CA PRO A 38 -7.91 7.44 8.62
C PRO A 38 -8.18 5.95 8.91
N ILE A 39 -9.43 5.55 9.09
CA ILE A 39 -9.80 4.16 9.43
C ILE A 39 -10.10 3.27 8.21
N HIS A 40 -9.84 3.77 7.00
CA HIS A 40 -10.23 3.11 5.76
C HIS A 40 -9.03 2.85 4.86
N LEU A 41 -9.12 1.74 4.12
CA LEU A 41 -8.20 1.47 3.03
C LEU A 41 -8.38 2.52 1.94
N GLN A 42 -7.30 2.99 1.33
CA GLN A 42 -7.38 3.84 0.15
C GLN A 42 -6.72 3.15 -1.03
N ALA A 43 -7.27 3.33 -2.23
CA ALA A 43 -6.79 2.66 -3.43
C ALA A 43 -6.64 3.63 -4.61
N ASN A 44 -5.60 3.40 -5.40
CA ASN A 44 -5.43 3.97 -6.74
C ASN A 44 -6.35 3.23 -7.72
N LEU A 45 -6.78 3.91 -8.77
CA LEU A 45 -7.57 3.29 -9.84
C LEU A 45 -6.77 3.30 -11.14
N LEU A 46 -6.72 2.13 -11.79
CA LEU A 46 -6.29 2.00 -13.17
C LEU A 46 -7.44 1.42 -14.00
N VAL A 47 -7.79 2.07 -15.10
CA VAL A 47 -8.79 1.59 -16.05
C VAL A 47 -8.11 1.29 -17.37
N LEU A 48 -8.25 0.04 -17.84
CA LEU A 48 -7.64 -0.42 -19.08
C LEU A 48 -8.69 -1.03 -20.01
N PRO A 49 -8.47 -0.98 -21.34
CA PRO A 49 -9.17 -1.82 -22.28
C PRO A 49 -9.04 -3.30 -21.90
N LYS A 50 -10.12 -4.08 -22.08
CA LYS A 50 -10.20 -5.50 -21.76
C LYS A 50 -9.06 -6.32 -22.37
N LYS A 51 -8.61 -5.95 -23.58
CA LYS A 51 -7.47 -6.60 -24.26
C LYS A 51 -6.17 -6.59 -23.45
N TYR A 52 -5.99 -5.63 -22.54
CA TYR A 52 -4.81 -5.51 -21.69
C TYR A 52 -5.05 -5.96 -20.24
N ALA A 53 -6.27 -6.42 -19.92
CA ALA A 53 -6.66 -6.76 -18.55
C ALA A 53 -5.89 -7.97 -18.00
N ASP A 54 -5.73 -9.03 -18.80
CA ASP A 54 -5.01 -10.24 -18.37
C ASP A 54 -3.51 -9.98 -18.18
N ASP A 55 -2.91 -9.20 -19.07
CA ASP A 55 -1.52 -8.74 -18.94
C ASP A 55 -1.31 -7.95 -17.65
N PHE A 56 -2.27 -7.08 -17.29
CA PHE A 56 -2.18 -6.28 -16.08
C PHE A 56 -2.38 -7.12 -14.81
N ARG A 57 -3.31 -8.10 -14.83
CA ARG A 57 -3.46 -9.07 -13.72
C ARG A 57 -2.17 -9.84 -13.49
N LEU A 58 -1.52 -10.29 -14.57
CA LEU A 58 -0.22 -10.97 -14.50
C LEU A 58 0.88 -10.03 -14.00
N LEU A 59 0.88 -8.76 -14.42
CA LEU A 59 1.81 -7.74 -13.92
C LEU A 59 1.68 -7.57 -12.41
N CYS A 60 0.45 -7.41 -11.90
CA CYS A 60 0.15 -7.33 -10.47
C CYS A 60 0.62 -8.58 -9.73
N HIS A 61 0.36 -9.77 -10.28
CA HIS A 61 0.76 -11.03 -9.65
C HIS A 61 2.28 -11.17 -9.55
N ARG A 62 3.02 -10.76 -10.59
CA ARG A 62 4.49 -10.80 -10.62
C ARG A 62 5.15 -9.69 -9.82
N ASN A 63 4.43 -8.60 -9.56
CA ASN A 63 4.92 -7.43 -8.83
C ASN A 63 3.93 -7.05 -7.71
N PRO A 64 3.77 -7.89 -6.67
CA PRO A 64 2.73 -7.70 -5.65
C PRO A 64 2.99 -6.52 -4.71
N VAL A 65 4.26 -6.16 -4.49
CA VAL A 65 4.64 -5.04 -3.62
C VAL A 65 4.28 -3.67 -4.24
N PRO A 66 4.63 -3.35 -5.50
CA PRO A 66 4.30 -2.05 -6.09
C PRO A 66 2.92 -2.03 -6.74
N CYS A 67 2.36 -3.19 -7.08
CA CYS A 67 1.06 -3.33 -7.72
C CYS A 67 0.10 -4.24 -6.91
N PRO A 68 -0.15 -3.95 -5.61
CA PRO A 68 -1.03 -4.78 -4.78
C PRO A 68 -2.48 -4.65 -5.26
N LEU A 69 -2.98 -5.66 -5.98
CA LEU A 69 -4.34 -5.65 -6.52
C LEU A 69 -5.36 -5.95 -5.41
N LEU A 70 -6.20 -4.96 -5.08
CA LEU A 70 -7.22 -5.07 -4.04
C LEU A 70 -8.56 -5.54 -4.58
N ALA A 71 -8.94 -5.05 -5.75
CA ALA A 71 -10.19 -5.40 -6.41
C ALA A 71 -10.15 -5.02 -7.88
N GLU A 72 -11.10 -5.50 -8.66
CA GLU A 72 -11.31 -5.09 -10.05
C GLU A 72 -12.80 -5.08 -10.39
N SER A 73 -13.18 -4.53 -11.54
CA SER A 73 -14.53 -4.63 -12.10
C SER A 73 -15.00 -6.09 -12.13
N ALA A 74 -16.24 -6.35 -11.70
CA ALA A 74 -16.81 -7.71 -11.68
C ALA A 74 -16.87 -8.33 -13.09
N SER A 75 -17.09 -7.51 -14.11
CA SER A 75 -16.99 -7.86 -15.52
C SER A 75 -16.52 -6.65 -16.34
N PRO A 76 -15.97 -6.85 -17.56
CA PRO A 76 -15.67 -5.75 -18.46
C PRO A 76 -16.88 -4.82 -18.67
N GLY A 77 -16.64 -3.52 -18.62
CA GLY A 77 -17.64 -2.46 -18.67
C GLY A 77 -18.27 -2.13 -17.32
N ASP A 78 -18.14 -2.98 -16.29
CA ASP A 78 -18.75 -2.73 -14.99
C ASP A 78 -17.95 -1.71 -14.17
N PHE A 79 -18.60 -0.62 -13.80
CA PHE A 79 -18.04 0.46 -12.97
C PHE A 79 -18.71 0.55 -11.59
N ARG A 80 -19.68 -0.33 -11.29
CA ARG A 80 -20.46 -0.33 -10.03
C ARG A 80 -20.24 -1.56 -9.17
N GLN A 81 -19.93 -2.70 -9.78
CA GLN A 81 -19.67 -3.94 -9.09
C GLN A 81 -18.20 -4.30 -9.17
N LEU A 82 -17.66 -4.75 -8.04
CA LEU A 82 -16.26 -5.09 -7.89
C LEU A 82 -16.11 -6.53 -7.42
N LYS A 83 -15.16 -7.24 -8.04
CA LYS A 83 -14.58 -8.46 -7.50
C LYS A 83 -13.44 -8.08 -6.56
N SER A 84 -13.62 -8.36 -5.27
CA SER A 84 -12.61 -8.09 -4.25
C SER A 84 -11.61 -9.23 -4.10
N TYR A 85 -10.37 -8.88 -3.79
CA TYR A 85 -9.28 -9.77 -3.39
C TYR A 85 -8.83 -9.55 -1.94
N VAL A 86 -9.45 -8.59 -1.24
CA VAL A 86 -9.09 -8.27 0.15
C VAL A 86 -9.57 -9.36 1.09
N GLN A 87 -8.64 -9.97 1.81
CA GLN A 87 -8.94 -11.00 2.81
C GLN A 87 -9.19 -10.38 4.19
N SER A 88 -10.04 -11.03 4.99
CA SER A 88 -10.16 -10.74 6.41
C SER A 88 -8.86 -11.08 7.15
N ALA A 89 -8.65 -10.46 8.32
CA ALA A 89 -7.44 -10.67 9.12
C ALA A 89 -7.19 -12.14 9.50
N ASP A 90 -8.23 -12.97 9.56
CA ASP A 90 -8.14 -14.42 9.81
C ASP A 90 -7.95 -15.25 8.52
N GLY A 91 -7.88 -14.60 7.35
CA GLY A 91 -7.72 -15.23 6.03
C GLY A 91 -8.94 -16.02 5.54
N ARG A 92 -10.07 -16.00 6.26
CA ARG A 92 -11.20 -16.91 6.01
C ARG A 92 -12.25 -16.36 5.05
N ARG A 93 -12.30 -15.05 4.83
CA ARG A 93 -13.36 -14.39 4.07
C ARG A 93 -12.78 -13.34 3.14
N ILE A 94 -13.38 -13.21 1.96
CA ILE A 94 -13.18 -12.05 1.08
C ILE A 94 -14.09 -10.93 1.56
N LEU A 95 -13.51 -9.75 1.80
CA LEU A 95 -14.22 -8.56 2.24
C LEU A 95 -14.64 -7.73 1.03
N ALA A 96 -15.88 -7.23 1.01
CA ALA A 96 -16.27 -6.22 0.04
C ALA A 96 -15.40 -4.96 0.24
N VAL A 97 -14.98 -4.32 -0.85
CA VAL A 97 -14.10 -3.14 -0.81
C VAL A 97 -14.87 -1.82 -0.86
N ALA A 98 -16.04 -1.77 -1.48
CA ALA A 98 -16.88 -0.59 -1.53
C ALA A 98 -18.30 -0.95 -1.95
N ASP A 99 -19.29 -0.44 -1.21
CA ASP A 99 -20.70 -0.51 -1.58
C ASP A 99 -21.11 0.74 -2.35
N ASN A 100 -22.00 0.64 -3.34
CA ASN A 100 -22.45 1.79 -4.15
C ASN A 100 -21.27 2.60 -4.71
N ILE A 101 -20.27 1.94 -5.28
CA ILE A 101 -19.19 2.62 -5.98
C ILE A 101 -19.60 2.99 -7.40
N ASP A 102 -19.07 4.11 -7.89
CA ASP A 102 -19.06 4.43 -9.31
C ASP A 102 -17.64 4.87 -9.68
N LEU A 103 -16.89 3.97 -10.34
CA LEU A 103 -15.48 4.20 -10.68
C LEU A 103 -15.25 5.41 -11.58
N ARG A 104 -16.30 5.97 -12.18
CA ARG A 104 -16.24 7.10 -13.12
C ARG A 104 -16.35 8.46 -12.43
N HIS A 105 -16.84 8.49 -11.18
CA HIS A 105 -17.17 9.72 -10.46
C HIS A 105 -16.64 9.75 -9.01
N ASP A 106 -16.37 8.60 -8.39
CA ASP A 106 -16.08 8.54 -6.95
C ASP A 106 -14.63 8.92 -6.56
N PHE A 107 -13.81 9.29 -7.54
CA PHE A 107 -12.46 9.79 -7.35
C PHE A 107 -12.41 11.31 -7.58
N PRO A 108 -11.57 12.05 -6.84
CA PRO A 108 -11.58 13.51 -6.90
C PRO A 108 -11.11 14.05 -8.25
N ARG A 109 -10.16 13.38 -8.92
CA ARG A 109 -9.68 13.71 -10.28
C ARG A 109 -9.14 12.46 -10.98
N TYR A 110 -9.11 12.50 -12.31
CA TYR A 110 -8.61 11.43 -13.17
C TYR A 110 -7.50 11.95 -14.07
N ARG A 111 -6.55 11.09 -14.47
CA ARG A 111 -5.65 11.36 -15.60
C ARG A 111 -5.99 10.42 -16.73
N VAL A 112 -6.19 10.98 -17.91
CA VAL A 112 -6.59 10.22 -19.08
C VAL A 112 -5.41 10.08 -20.02
N TYR A 113 -5.14 8.85 -20.45
CA TYR A 113 -4.03 8.53 -21.34
C TYR A 113 -4.56 8.03 -22.68
N HIS A 114 -3.99 8.57 -23.75
CA HIS A 114 -4.18 8.10 -25.11
C HIS A 114 -2.81 7.79 -25.70
N ASN A 115 -2.64 6.57 -26.21
CA ASN A 115 -1.34 6.07 -26.68
C ASN A 115 -0.21 6.25 -25.67
N SER A 116 -0.50 6.00 -24.38
CA SER A 116 0.43 6.16 -23.25
C SER A 116 0.86 7.59 -22.94
N GLU A 117 0.25 8.60 -23.59
CA GLU A 117 0.46 10.02 -23.32
C GLU A 117 -0.70 10.61 -22.53
N HIS A 118 -0.42 11.45 -21.52
CA HIS A 118 -1.44 12.15 -20.74
C HIS A 118 -2.10 13.23 -21.59
N VAL A 119 -3.40 13.11 -21.83
CA VAL A 119 -4.19 14.01 -22.66
C VAL A 119 -5.32 14.67 -21.87
N PRO A 120 -5.69 15.93 -22.19
CA PRO A 120 -6.85 16.56 -21.60
C PRO A 120 -8.16 15.98 -22.16
N VAL A 121 -9.19 15.99 -21.33
CA VAL A 121 -10.58 15.70 -21.69
C VAL A 121 -11.36 17.00 -21.67
N ASP A 122 -12.00 17.36 -22.78
CA ASP A 122 -12.78 18.60 -22.91
C ASP A 122 -12.01 19.86 -22.45
N GLY A 123 -10.70 19.89 -22.73
CA GLY A 123 -9.79 20.98 -22.34
C GLY A 123 -9.24 20.88 -20.91
N VAL A 124 -9.68 19.91 -20.10
CA VAL A 124 -9.25 19.72 -18.71
C VAL A 124 -8.22 18.60 -18.61
N ARG A 125 -7.02 18.90 -18.11
CA ARG A 125 -5.94 17.90 -17.92
C ARG A 125 -6.29 16.82 -16.90
N GLU A 126 -6.96 17.22 -15.83
CA GLU A 126 -7.34 16.34 -14.72
C GLU A 126 -8.84 16.51 -14.40
N PRO A 127 -9.74 15.93 -15.23
CA PRO A 127 -11.18 16.05 -15.04
C PRO A 127 -11.62 15.38 -13.74
N THR A 128 -12.78 15.77 -13.22
CA THR A 128 -13.43 15.16 -12.04
C THR A 128 -14.41 14.06 -12.43
N ASP A 129 -14.59 13.82 -13.73
CA ASP A 129 -15.54 12.89 -14.32
C ASP A 129 -14.92 12.23 -15.55
N VAL A 130 -15.09 10.91 -15.70
CA VAL A 130 -14.65 10.16 -16.89
C VAL A 130 -15.74 9.27 -17.49
N ALA A 131 -17.01 9.53 -17.18
CA ALA A 131 -18.09 8.66 -17.62
C ALA A 131 -18.29 8.66 -19.14
N ALA A 132 -18.06 9.79 -19.80
CA ALA A 132 -18.12 9.89 -21.26
C ALA A 132 -17.02 9.07 -21.95
N GLN A 133 -15.92 8.82 -21.24
CA GLN A 133 -14.77 8.10 -21.76
C GLN A 133 -14.81 6.60 -21.42
N TRP A 134 -15.62 6.22 -20.42
CA TRP A 134 -15.90 4.83 -20.11
C TRP A 134 -16.84 4.24 -21.16
N SER A 135 -16.28 3.72 -22.26
CA SER A 135 -17.10 3.05 -23.27
C SER A 135 -17.76 1.80 -22.66
N ALA A 136 -19.06 1.62 -22.96
CA ALA A 136 -19.80 0.46 -22.50
C ALA A 136 -19.24 -0.81 -23.16
N GLY A 137 -18.67 -1.71 -22.36
CA GLY A 137 -18.32 -3.08 -22.74
C GLY A 137 -16.83 -3.44 -22.77
N ASP A 138 -15.93 -2.46 -22.89
CA ASP A 138 -14.53 -2.75 -23.22
C ASP A 138 -13.50 -2.36 -22.15
N HIS A 139 -13.90 -1.90 -20.97
CA HIS A 139 -12.96 -1.45 -19.93
C HIS A 139 -13.00 -2.31 -18.66
N VAL A 140 -11.85 -2.48 -18.02
CA VAL A 140 -11.74 -3.10 -16.69
C VAL A 140 -11.07 -2.09 -15.76
N GLY A 141 -11.74 -1.75 -14.67
CA GLY A 141 -11.16 -0.95 -13.59
C GLY A 141 -10.47 -1.84 -12.56
N PHE A 142 -9.29 -1.44 -12.14
CA PHE A 142 -8.46 -2.12 -11.15
C PHE A 142 -8.19 -1.18 -9.98
N LEU A 143 -8.52 -1.61 -8.78
CA LEU A 143 -8.19 -0.93 -7.54
C LEU A 143 -6.89 -1.49 -6.99
N VAL A 144 -5.86 -0.65 -6.96
CA VAL A 144 -4.51 -0.99 -6.51
C VAL A 144 -4.26 -0.32 -5.17
N GLY A 145 -3.69 -1.05 -4.21
CA GLY A 145 -3.42 -0.57 -2.87
C GLY A 145 -2.55 0.68 -2.84
N CYS A 146 -2.73 1.47 -1.77
CA CYS A 146 -1.99 2.69 -1.51
C CYS A 146 -1.33 2.64 -0.13
N SER A 147 -0.23 3.39 0.01
CA SER A 147 0.55 3.55 1.23
C SER A 147 -0.19 4.21 2.39
N PHE A 148 -1.29 4.93 2.13
CA PHE A 148 -2.03 5.67 3.15
C PHE A 148 -2.55 4.81 4.33
N SER A 149 -2.66 3.50 4.14
CA SER A 149 -3.10 2.59 5.22
C SER A 149 -2.07 2.42 6.33
N PHE A 150 -0.76 2.43 6.02
CA PHE A 150 0.29 2.32 7.04
C PHE A 150 0.66 3.69 7.64
N GLU A 151 0.36 4.79 6.94
CA GLU A 151 0.66 6.15 7.45
C GLU A 151 -0.08 6.47 8.74
N ARG A 152 -1.30 5.95 8.93
CA ARG A 152 -1.99 6.04 10.23
C ARG A 152 -1.20 5.31 11.32
N ALA A 153 -0.74 4.09 11.06
CA ALA A 153 0.00 3.33 12.07
C ALA A 153 1.30 4.04 12.48
N LEU A 154 1.97 4.68 11.52
CA LEU A 154 3.10 5.56 11.78
C LEU A 154 2.70 6.79 12.60
N HIS A 155 1.59 7.47 12.26
CA HIS A 155 1.07 8.60 13.04
C HIS A 155 0.77 8.22 14.50
N GLU A 156 0.09 7.09 14.72
CA GLU A 156 -0.27 6.59 16.07
C GLU A 156 0.96 6.21 16.90
N ALA A 157 2.06 5.80 16.26
CA ALA A 157 3.34 5.55 16.90
C ALA A 157 4.19 6.83 17.11
N GLY A 158 3.69 8.01 16.75
CA GLY A 158 4.43 9.27 16.85
C GLY A 158 5.42 9.52 15.70
N LEU A 159 5.41 8.68 14.66
CA LEU A 159 6.27 8.73 13.47
C LEU A 159 5.53 9.34 12.27
N THR A 160 4.77 10.41 12.50
CA THR A 160 3.91 11.03 11.49
C THR A 160 4.70 11.50 10.27
N PRO A 161 4.35 11.04 9.05
CA PRO A 161 4.96 11.55 7.83
C PRO A 161 4.75 13.06 7.63
N GLN A 162 5.80 13.80 7.25
CA GLN A 162 5.75 15.26 7.16
C GLN A 162 4.74 15.78 6.12
N HIS A 163 4.55 15.06 5.00
CA HIS A 163 3.60 15.48 3.98
C HIS A 163 2.16 15.53 4.51
N MET A 164 1.80 14.68 5.48
CA MET A 164 0.49 14.72 6.13
C MET A 164 0.33 16.00 6.95
N THR A 165 1.33 16.34 7.77
CA THR A 165 1.34 17.55 8.61
C THR A 165 1.23 18.82 7.77
N HIS A 166 1.91 18.84 6.62
CA HIS A 166 1.98 20.01 5.75
C HIS A 166 0.98 19.98 4.58
N ARG A 167 0.06 19.01 4.55
CA ARG A 167 -0.98 18.85 3.50
C ARG A 167 -0.41 18.84 2.08
N ARG A 168 0.71 18.13 1.92
CA ARG A 168 1.40 17.94 0.65
C ARG A 168 1.17 16.53 0.12
N ASN A 169 1.28 16.36 -1.19
CA ASN A 169 1.37 15.05 -1.80
C ASN A 169 2.75 14.45 -1.51
N VAL A 170 2.79 13.16 -1.16
CA VAL A 170 4.04 12.45 -0.92
C VAL A 170 4.93 12.49 -2.18
N PRO A 171 6.24 12.78 -2.05
CA PRO A 171 7.14 12.73 -3.19
C PRO A 171 7.31 11.28 -3.66
N MET A 172 7.27 11.10 -4.98
CA MET A 172 7.39 9.81 -5.64
C MET A 172 8.43 9.86 -6.73
N PHE A 173 9.19 8.79 -6.87
CA PHE A 173 10.36 8.70 -7.74
C PHE A 173 10.31 7.43 -8.57
N ARG A 174 10.67 7.58 -9.84
CA ARG A 174 10.99 6.45 -10.71
C ARG A 174 12.35 5.90 -10.31
N THR A 175 12.42 4.59 -10.11
CA THR A 175 13.68 3.91 -9.79
C THR A 175 14.32 3.31 -11.04
N ASN A 176 15.56 2.85 -10.90
CA ASN A 176 16.25 2.00 -11.88
C ASN A 176 15.88 0.50 -11.75
N ILE A 177 14.99 0.12 -10.83
CA ILE A 177 14.62 -1.28 -10.60
C ILE A 177 13.55 -1.68 -11.63
N PRO A 178 13.82 -2.63 -12.53
CA PRO A 178 12.84 -3.06 -13.52
C PRO A 178 11.69 -3.83 -12.86
N LEU A 179 10.49 -3.70 -13.43
CA LEU A 179 9.39 -4.60 -13.10
C LEU A 179 9.65 -5.98 -13.69
N CYS A 180 9.12 -7.01 -13.04
CA CYS A 180 8.97 -8.30 -13.68
C CYS A 180 7.95 -8.16 -14.82
N PRO A 181 8.35 -8.32 -16.09
CA PRO A 181 7.48 -8.02 -17.23
C PRO A 181 6.30 -8.98 -17.34
N ALA A 182 5.20 -8.49 -17.91
CA ALA A 182 3.98 -9.28 -18.14
C ALA A 182 3.23 -8.77 -19.38
N GLY A 183 3.09 -9.64 -20.40
CA GLY A 183 2.40 -9.31 -21.64
C GLY A 183 2.97 -8.05 -22.30
N VAL A 184 2.11 -7.06 -22.59
CA VAL A 184 2.54 -5.77 -23.16
C VAL A 184 3.36 -4.89 -22.19
N PHE A 185 3.34 -5.16 -20.89
CA PHE A 185 4.05 -4.37 -19.88
C PHE A 185 5.48 -4.88 -19.70
N THR A 186 6.41 -4.38 -20.53
CA THR A 186 7.80 -4.86 -20.57
C THR A 186 8.85 -3.82 -20.16
N GLY A 187 8.54 -2.52 -20.28
CA GLY A 187 9.52 -1.43 -20.10
C GLY A 187 9.37 -0.61 -18.82
N GLY A 188 8.48 -0.99 -17.91
CA GLY A 188 8.22 -0.23 -16.68
C GLY A 188 9.24 -0.50 -15.57
N THR A 189 9.47 0.48 -14.71
CA THR A 189 10.27 0.35 -13.49
C THR A 189 9.41 0.54 -12.24
N TYR A 190 9.95 0.14 -11.09
CA TYR A 190 9.35 0.42 -9.80
C TYR A 190 9.25 1.93 -9.57
N VAL A 191 8.10 2.38 -9.09
CA VAL A 191 7.94 3.72 -8.53
C VAL A 191 7.87 3.60 -7.01
N VAL A 192 8.63 4.45 -6.33
CA VAL A 192 8.67 4.49 -4.87
C VAL A 192 8.14 5.82 -4.35
N SER A 193 7.51 5.81 -3.17
CA SER A 193 7.19 7.01 -2.40
C SER A 193 8.21 7.19 -1.28
N MET A 194 8.61 8.42 -0.99
CA MET A 194 9.66 8.73 -0.02
C MET A 194 9.13 9.52 1.16
N ARG A 195 9.56 9.16 2.38
CA ARG A 195 9.31 9.91 3.61
C ARG A 195 10.62 10.05 4.38
N PRO A 196 10.98 11.26 4.86
CA PRO A 196 12.19 11.45 5.66
C PRO A 196 11.95 10.99 7.10
N TYR A 197 12.90 10.22 7.64
CA TYR A 197 12.91 9.76 9.04
C TYR A 197 14.31 9.86 9.62
N ARG A 198 14.45 9.92 10.95
CA ARG A 198 15.76 9.75 11.58
C ARG A 198 16.24 8.33 11.36
N MET A 199 17.55 8.15 11.18
CA MET A 199 18.13 6.81 11.00
C MET A 199 17.81 5.88 12.19
N SER A 200 17.75 6.42 13.41
CA SER A 200 17.37 5.68 14.62
C SER A 200 15.95 5.10 14.58
N ASP A 201 15.06 5.71 13.82
CA ASP A 201 13.63 5.37 13.80
C ASP A 201 13.32 4.37 12.68
N VAL A 202 14.27 4.09 11.78
CA VAL A 202 14.04 3.28 10.58
C VAL A 202 13.57 1.86 10.92
N GLU A 203 14.16 1.20 11.91
CA GLU A 203 13.73 -0.15 12.29
C GLU A 203 12.30 -0.16 12.85
N GLU A 204 11.93 0.82 13.67
CA GLU A 204 10.56 0.95 14.17
C GLU A 204 9.57 1.23 13.03
N VAL A 205 9.93 2.12 12.11
CA VAL A 205 9.17 2.38 10.88
C VAL A 205 8.96 1.09 10.07
N ARG A 206 10.00 0.25 9.94
CA ARG A 206 9.90 -1.05 9.25
C ARG A 206 8.97 -2.00 9.98
N ASP A 207 9.09 -2.13 11.30
CA ASP A 207 8.26 -3.03 12.10
C ASP A 207 6.78 -2.65 12.08
N ILE A 208 6.49 -1.35 12.11
CA ILE A 208 5.12 -0.82 11.99
C ILE A 208 4.53 -1.11 10.60
N THR A 209 5.32 -0.95 9.55
CA THR A 209 4.83 -1.02 8.15
C THR A 209 4.84 -2.45 7.58
N ARG A 210 5.70 -3.34 8.08
CA ARG A 210 5.84 -4.75 7.64
C ARG A 210 4.53 -5.54 7.58
N PRO A 211 3.60 -5.45 8.56
CA PRO A 211 2.33 -6.17 8.51
C PRO A 211 1.41 -5.74 7.36
N PHE A 212 1.63 -4.57 6.76
CA PHE A 212 0.82 -4.00 5.69
C PHE A 212 1.23 -4.53 4.30
N GLY A 213 1.65 -5.80 4.19
CA GLY A 213 2.11 -6.40 2.93
C GLY A 213 1.09 -6.36 1.78
N ALA A 214 -0.21 -6.31 2.09
CA ALA A 214 -1.28 -6.14 1.10
C ALA A 214 -1.39 -4.70 0.55
N THR A 215 -0.63 -3.74 1.09
CA THR A 215 -0.60 -2.33 0.70
C THR A 215 0.84 -1.79 0.75
N HIS A 216 1.74 -2.45 0.02
CA HIS A 216 3.19 -2.19 -0.11
C HIS A 216 4.10 -2.76 0.98
N GLY A 217 3.67 -2.83 2.25
CA GLY A 217 4.47 -3.42 3.33
C GLY A 217 5.62 -2.54 3.82
N GLU A 218 6.75 -3.16 4.17
CA GLU A 218 7.94 -2.46 4.69
C GLU A 218 8.68 -1.64 3.60
N PRO A 219 9.55 -0.68 3.99
CA PRO A 219 10.44 0.01 3.06
C PRO A 219 11.24 -0.94 2.15
N VAL A 220 11.37 -0.56 0.88
CA VAL A 220 12.19 -1.27 -0.10
C VAL A 220 13.65 -0.78 -0.14
N ALA A 221 13.89 0.45 0.33
CA ALA A 221 15.21 1.05 0.48
C ALA A 221 15.15 2.19 1.51
N TRP A 222 16.30 2.57 2.07
CA TRP A 222 16.43 3.70 2.99
C TRP A 222 17.88 4.18 3.06
N GLY A 223 18.10 5.40 3.55
CA GLY A 223 19.43 6.00 3.58
C GLY A 223 19.85 6.58 2.23
N TRP A 224 20.92 7.37 2.25
CA TRP A 224 21.53 7.95 1.04
C TRP A 224 22.07 6.86 0.11
N ASP A 225 22.79 5.87 0.65
CA ASP A 225 23.23 4.68 -0.10
C ASP A 225 22.04 3.90 -0.70
N GLY A 226 20.93 3.83 0.02
CA GLY A 226 19.71 3.20 -0.47
C GLY A 226 19.09 3.95 -1.64
N ALA A 227 19.06 5.29 -1.57
CA ALA A 227 18.60 6.16 -2.65
C ALA A 227 19.44 5.97 -3.92
N GLU A 228 20.77 6.00 -3.79
CA GLU A 228 21.70 5.78 -4.91
C GLU A 228 21.50 4.41 -5.56
N ARG A 229 21.39 3.35 -4.75
CA ARG A 229 21.18 1.98 -5.24
C ARG A 229 19.91 1.83 -6.09
N ILE A 230 18.85 2.57 -5.77
CA ILE A 230 17.60 2.56 -6.53
C ILE A 230 17.54 3.64 -7.62
N GLY A 231 18.65 4.34 -7.85
CA GLY A 231 18.81 5.31 -8.94
C GLY A 231 18.20 6.69 -8.66
N ILE A 232 18.03 7.06 -7.39
CA ILE A 232 17.52 8.38 -7.00
C ILE A 232 18.69 9.27 -6.59
N GLU A 233 19.09 10.16 -7.51
CA GLU A 233 20.21 11.09 -7.31
C GLU A 233 19.81 12.32 -6.48
N ASP A 234 18.59 12.84 -6.67
CA ASP A 234 18.12 14.07 -6.01
C ASP A 234 16.71 13.90 -5.45
N VAL A 235 16.63 13.73 -4.13
CA VAL A 235 15.37 13.60 -3.38
C VAL A 235 14.56 14.91 -3.32
N ALA A 236 15.14 16.05 -3.69
CA ALA A 236 14.42 17.32 -3.76
C ALA A 236 13.69 17.49 -5.10
N ARG A 237 13.84 16.58 -6.07
CA ARG A 237 13.22 16.65 -7.39
C ARG A 237 12.37 15.41 -7.68
N PRO A 238 11.19 15.27 -7.06
CA PRO A 238 10.32 14.14 -7.32
C PRO A 238 9.77 14.14 -8.75
N ASP A 239 9.59 12.94 -9.32
CA ASP A 239 8.90 12.74 -10.60
C ASP A 239 7.40 13.02 -10.49
N TRP A 240 6.82 12.73 -9.31
CA TRP A 240 5.43 13.03 -8.98
C TRP A 240 5.27 13.46 -7.51
N GLY A 241 4.24 14.25 -7.23
CA GLY A 241 3.96 14.75 -5.89
C GLY A 241 4.73 16.04 -5.59
N ASP A 242 4.74 16.44 -4.32
CA ASP A 242 5.37 17.68 -3.88
C ASP A 242 6.72 17.39 -3.25
N GLN A 243 7.60 18.39 -3.22
CA GLN A 243 8.88 18.29 -2.51
C GLN A 243 8.66 18.01 -1.02
N ALA A 244 9.44 17.07 -0.48
CA ALA A 244 9.50 16.83 0.96
C ALA A 244 10.05 18.08 1.67
N VAL A 245 9.44 18.39 2.81
CA VAL A 245 9.89 19.45 3.71
C VAL A 245 10.15 18.86 5.10
N LYS A 246 11.00 19.55 5.86
CA LYS A 246 11.26 19.25 7.27
C LYS A 246 10.06 19.65 8.13
N ALA A 247 10.19 19.41 9.44
CA ALA A 247 9.15 19.70 10.42
C ALA A 247 8.71 21.18 10.48
N ASP A 248 9.56 22.11 10.02
CA ASP A 248 9.21 23.53 9.92
C ASP A 248 8.24 23.85 8.75
N GLY A 249 8.02 22.89 7.84
CA GLY A 249 7.14 23.02 6.68
C GLY A 249 7.68 23.90 5.54
N VAL A 250 8.88 24.45 5.68
CA VAL A 250 9.46 25.43 4.75
C VAL A 250 10.80 24.95 4.21
N THR A 251 11.64 24.34 5.06
CA THR A 251 12.94 23.84 4.65
C THR A 251 12.77 22.56 3.84
N VAL A 252 13.27 22.57 2.60
CA VAL A 252 13.24 21.39 1.73
C VAL A 252 14.18 20.32 2.29
N PHE A 253 13.69 19.08 2.35
CA PHE A 253 14.53 17.92 2.63
C PHE A 253 15.31 17.55 1.36
N ALA A 254 16.64 17.56 1.47
CA ALA A 254 17.56 17.40 0.34
C ALA A 254 18.77 16.57 0.74
N HIS A 255 19.57 16.18 -0.26
CA HIS A 255 20.80 15.41 -0.04
C HIS A 255 21.75 16.11 0.93
N GLY A 256 22.39 15.33 1.82
CA GLY A 256 23.31 15.85 2.82
C GLY A 256 22.65 16.31 4.12
N ASP A 257 21.36 16.00 4.32
CA ASP A 257 20.73 16.14 5.63
C ASP A 257 21.44 15.26 6.68
N GLU A 258 21.82 15.86 7.80
CA GLU A 258 22.56 15.20 8.88
C GLU A 258 21.64 14.46 9.87
N GLU A 259 20.37 14.85 9.96
CA GLU A 259 19.43 14.33 10.96
C GLU A 259 18.49 13.28 10.36
N LEU A 260 18.07 13.50 9.11
CA LEU A 260 17.06 12.71 8.43
C LEU A 260 17.65 11.95 7.24
N VAL A 261 17.13 10.76 7.01
CA VAL A 261 17.44 9.94 5.84
C VAL A 261 16.16 9.66 5.04
N PRO A 262 16.28 9.51 3.70
CA PRO A 262 15.13 9.14 2.89
C PRO A 262 14.77 7.67 3.14
N VAL A 263 13.49 7.38 3.30
CA VAL A 263 12.96 6.01 3.41
C VAL A 263 11.94 5.81 2.31
N PHE A 264 12.06 4.71 1.55
CA PHE A 264 11.33 4.47 0.30
C PHE A 264 10.42 3.25 0.40
N TRP A 265 9.17 3.40 -0.03
CA TRP A 265 8.18 2.31 -0.14
C TRP A 265 7.73 2.14 -1.58
N GLY A 266 7.33 0.92 -1.96
CA GLY A 266 6.59 0.72 -3.20
C GLY A 266 5.38 1.66 -3.28
N CYS A 267 5.06 2.12 -4.49
CA CYS A 267 3.99 3.07 -4.71
C CYS A 267 3.02 2.58 -5.80
N GLY A 268 1.72 2.75 -5.56
CA GLY A 268 0.67 2.45 -6.53
C GLY A 268 0.60 3.37 -7.75
N VAL A 269 1.60 4.24 -7.95
CA VAL A 269 1.90 4.92 -9.23
C VAL A 269 2.72 4.01 -10.17
N THR A 270 3.27 2.89 -9.68
CA THR A 270 3.98 1.91 -10.53
C THR A 270 3.13 1.37 -11.69
N PRO A 271 1.83 1.04 -11.51
CA PRO A 271 0.93 0.76 -12.62
C PRO A 271 0.85 1.87 -13.68
N GLN A 272 0.88 3.14 -13.25
CA GLN A 272 0.90 4.29 -14.17
C GLN A 272 2.17 4.29 -15.01
N GLU A 273 3.33 4.07 -14.39
CA GLU A 273 4.61 3.99 -15.09
C GLU A 273 4.62 2.84 -16.10
N ALA A 274 4.10 1.66 -15.71
CA ALA A 274 3.98 0.52 -16.61
C ALA A 274 3.12 0.85 -17.84
N VAL A 275 2.00 1.55 -17.65
CA VAL A 275 1.14 2.01 -18.75
C VAL A 275 1.86 3.03 -19.65
N MET A 276 2.54 4.02 -19.05
CA MET A 276 3.28 5.04 -19.79
C MET A 276 4.41 4.44 -20.65
N LYS A 277 5.00 3.31 -20.23
CA LYS A 277 6.08 2.62 -20.93
C LYS A 277 5.63 1.53 -21.89
N ALA A 278 4.39 1.06 -21.79
CA ALA A 278 3.90 -0.07 -22.57
C ALA A 278 3.48 0.29 -24.01
N GLY A 279 3.38 1.57 -24.36
CA GLY A 279 2.98 1.98 -25.71
C GLY A 279 1.60 1.44 -26.10
N LEU A 280 0.68 1.37 -25.13
CA LEU A 280 -0.66 0.84 -25.35
C LEU A 280 -1.34 1.59 -26.48
N GLU A 281 -2.00 0.89 -27.41
CA GLU A 281 -2.72 1.51 -28.53
C GLU A 281 -4.20 1.71 -28.20
N GLY A 282 -4.73 2.91 -28.47
CA GLY A 282 -6.17 3.16 -28.44
C GLY A 282 -6.90 2.40 -29.54
N THR A 283 -8.12 1.94 -29.29
CA THR A 283 -8.98 1.38 -30.35
C THR A 283 -9.35 2.47 -31.37
N SER A 284 -8.91 2.38 -32.61
CA SER A 284 -9.32 3.25 -33.74
C SER A 284 -10.74 2.87 -34.21
N ARG A 285 -11.65 3.68 -34.78
CA ARG A 285 -11.76 5.03 -35.37
C ARG A 285 -13.23 5.48 -35.15
N HIS A 286 -13.50 6.79 -35.02
CA HIS A 286 -14.78 7.45 -34.68
C HIS A 286 -15.14 7.42 -33.19
N PHE A 287 -15.18 8.60 -32.56
CA PHE A 287 -15.07 8.87 -31.11
C PHE A 287 -13.70 8.55 -30.55
N ARG A 288 -13.03 9.50 -29.87
CA ARG A 288 -11.71 9.31 -29.26
C ARG A 288 -11.85 8.36 -28.07
N PRO A 289 -11.57 7.05 -28.18
CA PRO A 289 -11.66 6.18 -27.02
C PRO A 289 -10.34 6.26 -26.25
N ILE A 290 -10.45 6.24 -24.93
CA ILE A 290 -9.30 6.22 -24.03
C ILE A 290 -8.48 4.94 -24.25
N THR A 291 -7.16 5.03 -24.08
CA THR A 291 -6.28 3.86 -24.04
C THR A 291 -6.00 3.40 -22.61
N ALA A 292 -5.98 4.32 -21.64
CA ALA A 292 -6.04 4.03 -20.21
C ALA A 292 -6.52 5.27 -19.44
N ALA A 293 -7.32 5.11 -18.38
CA ALA A 293 -7.53 6.18 -17.41
C ALA A 293 -6.82 5.77 -16.12
N VAL A 294 -5.81 6.55 -15.70
CA VAL A 294 -5.08 6.32 -14.46
C VAL A 294 -5.49 7.39 -13.48
N VAL A 295 -5.97 6.99 -12.32
CA VAL A 295 -6.25 7.89 -11.23
C VAL A 295 -5.10 7.86 -10.24
N VAL A 296 -4.48 9.02 -10.04
CA VAL A 296 -3.39 9.22 -9.08
C VAL A 296 -3.90 9.60 -7.68
N LEU A 297 -5.20 9.86 -7.55
CA LEU A 297 -5.81 10.32 -6.31
C LEU A 297 -6.72 9.24 -5.73
N CYS A 298 -6.33 8.69 -4.59
CA CYS A 298 -6.92 7.47 -4.08
C CYS A 298 -8.39 7.62 -3.66
N VAL A 299 -9.20 6.58 -3.84
CA VAL A 299 -10.56 6.51 -3.29
C VAL A 299 -10.55 5.75 -1.96
N VAL A 300 -11.44 6.16 -1.06
CA VAL A 300 -11.68 5.51 0.24
C VAL A 300 -12.50 4.23 0.03
N LEU A 301 -11.94 3.10 0.46
CA LEU A 301 -12.52 1.76 0.46
C LEU A 301 -13.01 1.36 1.85
N CYS A 302 -14.19 0.75 1.89
CA CYS A 302 -14.81 0.17 3.07
C CYS A 302 -14.14 -1.16 3.42
N VAL A 303 -12.99 -1.13 4.09
CA VAL A 303 -12.43 -2.33 4.73
C VAL A 303 -12.22 -2.03 6.20
N VAL A 304 -13.07 -2.60 7.05
CA VAL A 304 -12.85 -2.57 8.50
C VAL A 304 -11.69 -3.53 8.80
N VAL A 305 -10.47 -3.01 8.75
CA VAL A 305 -9.32 -3.70 9.32
C VAL A 305 -9.45 -3.56 10.84
N LEU A 306 -10.13 -4.52 11.48
CA LEU A 306 -10.01 -4.68 12.92
C LEU A 306 -8.55 -5.04 13.19
N CYS A 307 -7.74 -4.05 13.56
CA CYS A 307 -6.40 -4.27 14.09
C CYS A 307 -6.54 -5.21 15.30
N VAL A 308 -6.10 -6.46 15.13
CA VAL A 308 -6.11 -7.50 16.18
C VAL A 308 -5.17 -7.15 17.36
N VAL A 309 -4.47 -6.02 17.27
CA VAL A 309 -3.61 -5.47 18.33
C VAL A 309 -4.37 -5.27 19.65
N VAL A 310 -5.64 -4.87 19.60
CA VAL A 310 -6.45 -4.67 20.83
C VAL A 310 -6.84 -5.99 21.49
N LEU A 311 -7.03 -7.07 20.72
CA LEU A 311 -7.38 -8.37 21.29
C LEU A 311 -6.18 -9.01 22.01
N CYS A 312 -4.97 -8.84 21.46
CA CYS A 312 -3.75 -9.35 22.09
C CYS A 312 -3.46 -8.67 23.42
N VAL A 313 -3.66 -7.35 23.53
CA VAL A 313 -3.46 -6.62 24.81
C VAL A 313 -4.50 -7.04 25.84
N VAL A 314 -5.76 -7.23 25.46
CA VAL A 314 -6.81 -7.68 26.39
C VAL A 314 -6.59 -9.13 26.83
N VAL A 315 -6.20 -10.03 25.93
CA VAL A 315 -5.88 -11.42 26.29
C VAL A 315 -4.61 -11.50 27.15
N LEU A 316 -3.58 -10.70 26.87
CA LEU A 316 -2.39 -10.64 27.73
C LEU A 316 -2.72 -10.08 29.11
N CYS A 317 -3.54 -9.02 29.19
CA CYS A 317 -3.96 -8.46 30.47
C CYS A 317 -4.81 -9.46 31.27
N VAL A 318 -5.71 -10.20 30.62
CA VAL A 318 -6.53 -11.24 31.29
C VAL A 318 -5.65 -12.42 31.75
N VAL A 319 -4.68 -12.87 30.95
CA VAL A 319 -3.76 -13.95 31.32
C VAL A 319 -2.83 -13.51 32.46
N VAL A 320 -2.32 -12.28 32.45
CA VAL A 320 -1.48 -11.74 33.54
C VAL A 320 -2.30 -11.53 34.82
N LEU A 321 -3.56 -11.07 34.73
CA LEU A 321 -4.46 -10.97 35.88
C LEU A 321 -4.83 -12.34 36.46
N CYS A 322 -5.03 -13.36 35.63
CA CYS A 322 -5.32 -14.72 36.11
C CYS A 322 -4.11 -15.46 36.71
N VAL A 323 -2.88 -15.16 36.24
CA VAL A 323 -1.65 -15.81 36.73
C VAL A 323 -1.07 -15.11 37.97
N VAL A 324 -1.34 -13.82 38.17
CA VAL A 324 -0.76 -13.04 39.28
C VAL A 324 -1.67 -12.96 40.52
N PHE A 325 -2.99 -13.17 40.40
CA PHE A 325 -3.95 -12.93 41.51
C PHE A 325 -4.68 -14.14 42.08
N VAL A 326 -4.21 -15.38 41.87
CA VAL A 326 -4.74 -16.55 42.61
C VAL A 326 -3.66 -17.23 43.44
N PRO A 327 -3.53 -16.90 44.73
CA PRO A 327 -3.02 -17.84 45.72
C PRO A 327 -4.18 -18.41 46.54
N VAL A 328 -3.98 -19.64 47.02
CA VAL A 328 -4.76 -20.36 48.05
C VAL A 328 -5.92 -21.24 47.53
N ALA A 329 -5.60 -22.52 47.34
CA ALA A 329 -6.16 -23.68 48.07
C ALA A 329 -6.22 -24.93 47.18
N LEU A 330 -5.38 -25.93 47.47
CA LEU A 330 -5.82 -27.29 47.84
C LEU A 330 -4.65 -28.28 47.85
N VAL A 331 -4.58 -29.02 48.95
CA VAL A 331 -3.60 -30.03 49.33
C VAL A 331 -4.08 -31.41 48.81
N LEU A 332 -3.23 -32.10 48.02
CA LEU A 332 -2.90 -33.56 47.88
C LEU A 332 -4.02 -34.66 47.97
N PRO A 333 -3.88 -35.89 47.39
CA PRO A 333 -2.63 -36.69 47.32
C PRO A 333 -2.36 -37.58 46.07
N LYS A 334 -1.20 -38.25 46.16
CA LYS A 334 -0.38 -39.05 45.22
C LYS A 334 -1.03 -40.33 44.63
N GLY A 335 -0.59 -40.72 43.41
CA GLY A 335 -0.67 -42.11 42.88
C GLY A 335 -0.29 -42.25 41.39
N LEU A 336 0.81 -42.97 41.08
CA LEU A 336 1.41 -43.34 39.77
C LEU A 336 0.53 -44.30 38.89
N PRO A 337 0.92 -44.75 37.66
CA PRO A 337 2.14 -44.49 36.85
C PRO A 337 1.93 -44.13 35.35
N SER A 338 3.07 -43.77 34.74
CA SER A 338 3.42 -43.57 33.33
C SER A 338 2.89 -44.58 32.30
N ALA A 339 2.50 -44.07 31.12
CA ALA A 339 2.54 -44.81 29.86
C ALA A 339 3.26 -43.98 28.78
N ASN A 340 4.29 -44.57 28.22
CA ASN A 340 5.12 -44.07 27.13
C ASN A 340 4.30 -43.92 25.85
N PHE A 341 4.45 -42.78 25.16
CA PHE A 341 4.29 -42.72 23.72
C PHE A 341 5.48 -41.94 23.14
N GLN A 342 6.45 -42.68 22.61
CA GLN A 342 7.46 -42.16 21.71
C GLN A 342 6.78 -41.89 20.36
N ALA A 343 6.86 -40.65 19.87
CA ALA A 343 6.76 -40.34 18.46
C ALA A 343 7.91 -39.40 18.11
N SER A 344 8.84 -39.91 17.32
CA SER A 344 10.00 -39.20 16.77
C SER A 344 9.56 -38.10 15.82
N ALA A 345 10.17 -36.92 15.97
CA ALA A 345 10.17 -35.84 14.99
C ALA A 345 10.89 -36.24 13.69
N ASN A 346 10.49 -35.67 12.56
CA ASN A 346 11.35 -34.93 11.64
C ASN A 346 10.63 -34.68 10.31
N ASP A 347 10.04 -33.50 10.17
CA ASP A 347 10.03 -32.73 8.92
C ASP A 347 9.71 -31.26 9.28
N PRO A 348 10.57 -30.28 8.94
CA PRO A 348 10.24 -28.87 9.16
C PRO A 348 9.17 -28.44 8.14
N PRO A 349 8.21 -27.58 8.52
CA PRO A 349 7.24 -27.06 7.58
C PRO A 349 7.93 -26.23 6.50
N LEU A 350 7.66 -26.53 5.23
CA LEU A 350 8.14 -25.76 4.08
C LEU A 350 7.73 -24.28 4.23
N HIS A 351 8.73 -23.45 4.55
CA HIS A 351 8.63 -22.00 4.49
C HIS A 351 8.46 -21.61 3.01
N ARG A 352 7.28 -21.15 2.63
CA ARG A 352 7.11 -20.44 1.35
C ARG A 352 7.65 -19.03 1.55
N PRO A 353 8.65 -18.60 0.77
CA PRO A 353 9.18 -17.25 0.93
C PRO A 353 8.12 -16.23 0.50
N ASN A 354 8.01 -15.14 1.25
CA ASN A 354 7.16 -14.02 0.85
C ASN A 354 7.85 -13.22 -0.28
N GLY A 355 7.11 -12.34 -0.95
CA GLY A 355 7.63 -11.59 -2.11
C GLY A 355 8.88 -10.74 -1.81
N VAL A 356 9.07 -10.33 -0.56
CA VAL A 356 10.25 -9.57 -0.11
C VAL A 356 11.47 -10.49 0.01
N GLU A 357 11.30 -11.70 0.55
CA GLU A 357 12.35 -12.72 0.60
C GLU A 357 12.79 -13.16 -0.79
N LEU A 358 11.89 -13.24 -1.77
CA LEU A 358 12.25 -13.52 -3.17
C LEU A 358 13.11 -12.42 -3.78
N VAL A 359 12.81 -11.15 -3.50
CA VAL A 359 13.62 -10.01 -3.94
C VAL A 359 14.97 -10.01 -3.24
N GLN A 360 15.01 -10.24 -1.92
CA GLN A 360 16.26 -10.33 -1.16
C GLN A 360 17.13 -11.53 -1.56
N GLN A 361 16.51 -12.68 -1.87
CA GLN A 361 17.20 -13.87 -2.40
C GLN A 361 17.73 -13.62 -3.81
N PHE A 362 16.99 -12.91 -4.66
CA PHE A 362 17.46 -12.48 -5.98
C PHE A 362 18.70 -11.56 -5.86
N TRP A 363 18.70 -10.61 -4.92
CA TRP A 363 19.88 -9.77 -4.64
C TRP A 363 21.05 -10.55 -4.03
N ALA A 364 20.78 -11.52 -3.16
CA ALA A 364 21.81 -12.40 -2.60
C ALA A 364 22.46 -13.31 -3.65
N GLN A 365 21.72 -13.72 -4.68
CA GLN A 365 22.23 -14.52 -5.80
C GLN A 365 23.07 -13.69 -6.79
N LEU A 366 22.78 -12.40 -6.95
CA LEU A 366 23.54 -11.49 -7.82
C LEU A 366 24.82 -10.94 -7.15
N GLY A 367 24.94 -11.03 -5.83
CA GLY A 367 26.07 -10.51 -5.05
C GLY A 367 26.91 -11.59 -4.36
N SER A 368 27.63 -12.43 -5.11
CA SER A 368 28.59 -13.36 -4.48
C SER A 368 29.89 -12.63 -4.10
N LYS A 369 29.96 -12.22 -2.83
CA LYS A 369 31.08 -12.34 -1.86
C LYS A 369 31.13 -11.13 -0.92
N SER A 370 31.15 -11.45 0.38
CA SER A 370 31.32 -10.61 1.59
C SER A 370 30.26 -9.53 1.87
N PHE A 371 29.16 -9.88 2.53
CA PHE A 371 28.24 -8.88 3.09
C PHE A 371 27.70 -9.16 4.51
N PHE A 372 28.16 -10.21 5.19
CA PHE A 372 27.86 -10.43 6.62
C PHE A 372 29.14 -10.68 7.42
N ALA A 373 30.01 -9.67 7.48
CA ALA A 373 31.04 -9.60 8.51
C ALA A 373 30.74 -8.38 9.39
N ARG A 374 30.29 -8.64 10.63
CA ARG A 374 30.24 -7.62 11.68
C ARG A 374 31.66 -7.06 11.88
N PRO A 375 31.90 -5.73 11.84
CA PRO A 375 33.10 -5.19 12.44
C PRO A 375 32.94 -5.27 13.97
N LYS A 376 33.82 -6.05 14.62
CA LYS A 376 33.99 -6.04 16.07
C LYS A 376 34.99 -4.92 16.44
N LYS A 377 34.54 -4.03 17.34
CA LYS A 377 35.29 -3.25 18.37
C LYS A 377 36.05 -1.98 17.93
N PRO A 378 36.41 -1.08 18.88
CA PRO A 378 35.57 -0.40 19.87
C PRO A 378 35.87 1.11 19.95
N TYR A 379 35.06 1.84 20.72
CA TYR A 379 35.27 3.23 21.13
C TYR A 379 36.68 3.49 21.69
N ALA A 380 37.28 4.61 21.29
CA ALA A 380 38.33 5.30 22.03
C ALA A 380 37.84 6.73 22.30
N GLU A 381 37.75 7.08 23.59
CA GLU A 381 37.47 8.42 24.10
C GLU A 381 38.72 9.32 24.04
N PRO A 382 38.58 10.65 24.23
CA PRO A 382 39.46 11.66 23.66
C PRO A 382 40.66 12.03 24.55
N THR A 383 41.69 12.61 23.92
CA THR A 383 42.70 13.49 24.52
C THR A 383 42.82 14.75 23.72
#